data_AF-A0A017HBK5-F1
#
_entry.id   AF-A0A017HBK5-F1
#
_cell.length_a   1.000
_cell.length_b   1.000
_cell.length_c   1.000
_cell.angle_alpha   90.00
_cell.angle_beta   90.00
_cell.angle_gamma   90.00
#
_symmetry.space_group_name_H-M   'P 1'
#
loop_
_entity.id
_entity.type
_entity.pdbx_description
1 polymer ?
#
loop_
_entity_poly.entity_id
_entity_poly.type
_entity_poly.pdbx_seq_one_letter_code
_entity_poly.pdbx_strand_id
1 'polypeptide(L)'
;MTAANDAWAELMKASFGLVRTGMQVSEMMVASGSVIGARMTIMGHAARRPTEGNYAEITGMVAEKVVAVSRVNETLADQWSAMLLDTFEQARHFCDQALSGRPLSTGDCSAMSERWVAHGTRMMTRTMQTGGLALAPVHQQATANARRLS
;
A
#
# COMPACT_ATOMS: atom_id res chain seq x y z
N MET A 1 11.14 21.51 20.36
CA MET A 1 12.00 21.57 19.16
C MET A 1 12.29 20.17 18.56
N THR A 2 11.65 19.11 19.03
CA THR A 2 11.88 17.70 18.63
C THR A 2 10.82 17.21 17.63
N ALA A 3 9.52 17.44 17.88
CA ALA A 3 8.42 16.93 17.06
C ALA A 3 8.46 17.38 15.58
N ALA A 4 8.90 18.61 15.29
CA ALA A 4 9.04 19.08 13.92
C ALA A 4 10.20 18.41 13.18
N ASN A 5 11.32 18.15 13.86
CA ASN A 5 12.46 17.45 13.27
C ASN A 5 12.12 15.98 13.02
N ASP A 6 11.41 15.35 13.96
CA ASP A 6 10.92 13.98 13.82
C ASP A 6 9.92 13.87 12.65
N ALA A 7 9.03 14.86 12.52
CA ALA A 7 8.10 14.94 11.40
C ALA A 7 8.82 15.04 10.05
N TRP A 8 9.84 15.89 9.95
CA TRP A 8 10.68 15.99 8.76
C TRP A 8 11.38 14.67 8.43
N ALA A 9 11.95 14.00 9.43
CA ALA A 9 12.62 12.72 9.23
C ALA A 9 11.68 11.63 8.70
N GLU A 10 10.47 11.52 9.27
CA GLU A 10 9.46 10.58 8.83
C GLU A 10 8.92 10.90 7.42
N LEU A 11 8.74 12.18 7.08
CA LEU A 11 8.36 12.59 5.73
C LEU A 11 9.44 12.31 4.68
N MET A 12 10.71 12.54 5.01
CA MET A 12 11.84 12.18 4.15
C MET A 12 11.87 10.66 3.91
N LYS A 13 11.71 9.86 4.96
CA LYS A 13 11.64 8.40 4.87
C LYS A 13 10.47 7.94 4.00
N ALA A 14 9.28 8.52 4.18
CA ALA A 14 8.12 8.22 3.34
C ALA A 14 8.37 8.60 1.86
N SER A 15 9.09 9.70 1.60
CA SER A 15 9.46 10.13 0.25
C SER A 15 10.40 9.14 -0.43
N PHE A 16 11.40 8.60 0.27
CA PHE A 16 12.22 7.50 -0.24
C PHE A 16 11.38 6.24 -0.53
N GLY A 17 10.38 5.97 0.30
CA GLY A 17 9.39 4.90 0.06
C GLY A 17 8.63 5.07 -1.25
N LEU A 18 8.24 6.30 -1.61
CA LEU A 18 7.60 6.59 -2.89
C LEU A 18 8.53 6.34 -4.09
N VAL A 19 9.80 6.74 -3.98
CA VAL A 19 10.80 6.47 -5.03
C VAL A 19 10.97 4.96 -5.25
N ARG A 20 11.10 4.19 -4.16
CA ARG A 20 11.15 2.72 -4.22
C ARG A 20 9.90 2.13 -4.86
N THR A 21 8.72 2.64 -4.50
CA THR A 21 7.45 2.22 -5.11
C THR A 21 7.45 2.48 -6.61
N GLY A 22 7.94 3.65 -7.05
CA GLY A 22 8.07 3.97 -8.47
C GLY A 22 8.97 2.98 -9.22
N MET A 23 10.10 2.59 -8.63
CA MET A 23 10.97 1.55 -9.20
C MET A 23 10.26 0.20 -9.33
N GLN A 24 9.56 -0.22 -8.27
CA GLN A 24 8.78 -1.47 -8.29
C GLN A 24 7.68 -1.45 -9.35
N VAL A 25 6.99 -0.31 -9.55
CA VAL A 25 6.00 -0.16 -10.62
C VAL A 25 6.65 -0.28 -11.99
N SER A 26 7.81 0.33 -12.20
CA SER A 26 8.55 0.20 -13.48
C SER A 26 8.96 -1.24 -13.75
N GLU A 27 9.54 -1.94 -12.77
CA GLU A 27 9.86 -3.37 -12.87
C GLU A 27 8.62 -4.22 -13.16
N MET A 28 7.52 -3.94 -12.48
CA MET A 28 6.25 -4.63 -12.67
C MET A 28 5.72 -4.45 -14.10
N MET A 29 5.83 -3.25 -14.68
CA MET A 29 5.41 -2.99 -16.07
C MET A 29 6.22 -3.82 -17.07
N VAL A 30 7.55 -3.85 -16.91
CA VAL A 30 8.43 -4.67 -17.75
C VAL A 30 8.10 -6.15 -17.61
N ALA A 31 7.99 -6.65 -16.37
CA ALA A 31 7.62 -8.04 -16.10
C ALA A 31 6.25 -8.41 -16.68
N SER A 32 5.27 -7.51 -16.56
CA SER A 32 3.92 -7.71 -17.11
C SER A 32 3.94 -7.85 -18.63
N GLY A 33 4.77 -7.06 -19.33
CA GLY A 33 4.95 -7.19 -20.78
C GLY A 33 5.43 -8.59 -21.18
N SER A 34 6.43 -9.13 -20.49
CA SER A 34 6.93 -10.49 -20.71
C SER A 34 5.85 -11.55 -20.47
N VAL A 35 5.10 -11.43 -19.36
CA VAL A 35 4.02 -12.35 -18.99
C VAL A 35 2.89 -12.33 -20.02
N ILE A 36 2.49 -11.14 -20.49
CA ILE A 36 1.45 -10.98 -21.52
C ILE A 36 1.91 -11.64 -22.82
N GLY A 37 3.14 -11.38 -23.26
CA GLY A 37 3.69 -11.99 -24.47
C GLY A 37 3.66 -13.52 -24.43
N ALA A 38 4.16 -14.11 -23.34
CA ALA A 38 4.16 -15.56 -23.15
C ALA A 38 2.72 -16.14 -23.15
N ARG A 39 1.79 -15.50 -22.43
CA ARG A 39 0.40 -15.96 -22.32
C ARG A 39 -0.37 -15.82 -23.63
N MET A 40 -0.09 -14.80 -24.43
CA MET A 40 -0.66 -14.68 -25.78
C MET A 40 -0.22 -15.83 -26.69
N THR A 41 1.04 -16.27 -26.58
CA THR A 41 1.51 -17.46 -27.31
C THR A 41 0.79 -18.73 -26.86
N ILE A 42 0.61 -18.92 -25.55
CA ILE A 42 -0.10 -20.09 -24.99
C ILE A 42 -1.57 -20.11 -25.45
N MET A 43 -2.27 -18.98 -25.33
CA MET A 43 -3.65 -18.84 -25.81
C MET A 43 -3.75 -19.06 -27.32
N GLY A 44 -2.80 -18.50 -28.09
CA GLY A 44 -2.74 -18.68 -29.54
C GLY A 44 -2.53 -20.14 -29.94
N HIS A 45 -1.70 -20.88 -29.20
CA HIS A 45 -1.52 -22.32 -29.40
C HIS A 45 -2.82 -23.07 -29.12
N ALA A 46 -3.47 -22.80 -27.99
CA ALA A 46 -4.75 -23.43 -27.64
C ALA A 46 -5.86 -23.10 -28.67
N ALA A 47 -5.88 -21.89 -29.25
CA ALA A 47 -6.84 -21.52 -30.28
C ALA A 47 -6.62 -22.27 -31.60
N ARG A 48 -5.35 -22.49 -31.99
CA ARG A 48 -5.00 -23.23 -33.22
C ARG A 48 -5.08 -24.74 -33.05
N ARG A 49 -4.79 -25.25 -31.85
CA ARG A 49 -4.82 -26.67 -31.48
C ARG A 49 -5.55 -26.86 -30.15
N PRO A 50 -6.90 -26.87 -30.17
CA PRO A 50 -7.69 -26.95 -28.95
C PRO A 50 -7.39 -28.19 -28.11
N THR A 51 -7.18 -29.36 -28.73
CA THR A 51 -6.88 -30.60 -28.01
C THR A 51 -5.52 -30.61 -27.31
N GLU A 52 -4.62 -29.68 -27.64
CA GLU A 52 -3.26 -29.55 -27.10
C GLU A 52 -3.09 -28.26 -26.28
N GLY A 53 -4.19 -27.56 -25.98
CA GLY A 53 -4.15 -26.31 -25.23
C GLY A 53 -3.70 -26.49 -23.77
N ASN A 54 -2.84 -25.60 -23.28
CA ASN A 54 -2.50 -25.54 -21.86
C ASN A 54 -3.62 -24.82 -21.07
N TYR A 55 -4.76 -25.50 -20.90
CA TYR A 55 -5.92 -24.96 -20.21
C TYR A 55 -5.71 -24.78 -18.71
N ALA A 56 -4.77 -25.51 -18.12
CA ALA A 56 -4.37 -25.31 -16.72
C ALA A 56 -3.78 -23.91 -16.53
N GLU A 57 -2.87 -23.47 -17.42
CA GLU A 57 -2.36 -22.10 -17.39
C GLU A 57 -3.49 -21.10 -17.66
N ILE A 58 -4.31 -21.32 -18.70
CA ILE A 58 -5.36 -20.36 -19.10
C ILE A 58 -6.40 -20.14 -17.99
N THR A 59 -6.86 -21.19 -17.34
CA THR A 59 -7.81 -21.07 -16.23
C THR A 59 -7.13 -20.51 -14.97
N GLY A 60 -5.87 -20.85 -14.73
CA GLY A 60 -5.08 -20.35 -13.60
C GLY A 60 -4.89 -18.83 -13.60
N MET A 61 -4.82 -18.18 -14.77
CA MET A 61 -4.59 -16.72 -14.84
C MET A 61 -5.66 -15.89 -14.11
N VAL A 62 -6.92 -16.34 -14.13
CA VAL A 62 -8.01 -15.62 -13.45
C VAL A 62 -7.86 -15.76 -11.95
N ALA A 63 -7.58 -16.98 -11.46
CA ALA A 63 -7.34 -17.23 -10.04
C ALA A 63 -6.16 -16.40 -9.51
N GLU A 64 -5.06 -16.31 -10.25
CA GLU A 64 -3.92 -15.46 -9.89
C GLU A 64 -4.31 -13.98 -9.71
N LYS A 65 -5.14 -13.44 -10.62
CA LYS A 65 -5.60 -12.04 -10.54
C LYS A 65 -6.52 -11.82 -9.34
N VAL A 66 -7.44 -12.76 -9.09
CA VAL A 66 -8.34 -12.69 -7.93
C VAL A 66 -7.53 -12.70 -6.63
N VAL A 67 -6.57 -13.62 -6.49
CA VAL A 67 -5.71 -13.70 -5.30
C VAL A 67 -4.89 -12.41 -5.11
N ALA A 68 -4.31 -11.87 -6.19
CA ALA A 68 -3.55 -10.62 -6.12
C ALA A 68 -4.43 -9.44 -5.69
N VAL A 69 -5.63 -9.31 -6.25
CA VAL A 69 -6.60 -8.25 -5.89
C VAL A 69 -7.09 -8.41 -4.45
N SER A 70 -7.36 -9.63 -3.99
CA SER A 70 -7.74 -9.87 -2.60
C SER A 70 -6.66 -9.42 -1.62
N ARG A 71 -5.39 -9.73 -1.89
CA ARG A 71 -4.26 -9.27 -1.05
C ARG A 71 -4.09 -7.76 -1.03
N VAL A 72 -4.34 -7.10 -2.19
CA VAL A 72 -4.35 -5.64 -2.27
C VAL A 72 -5.45 -5.09 -1.37
N ASN A 73 -6.67 -5.64 -1.46
CA ASN A 73 -7.81 -5.19 -0.68
C ASN A 73 -7.62 -5.42 0.82
N GLU A 74 -7.09 -6.57 1.23
CA GLU A 74 -6.71 -6.85 2.62
C GLU A 74 -5.74 -5.80 3.15
N THR A 75 -4.68 -5.51 2.39
CA THR A 75 -3.69 -4.48 2.76
C THR A 75 -4.33 -3.09 2.88
N LEU A 76 -5.20 -2.71 1.95
CA LEU A 76 -5.91 -1.43 2.00
C LEU A 76 -6.87 -1.36 3.19
N ALA A 77 -7.59 -2.43 3.48
CA ALA A 77 -8.50 -2.52 4.63
C ALA A 77 -7.74 -2.38 5.96
N ASP A 78 -6.57 -3.00 6.08
CA ASP A 78 -5.70 -2.88 7.25
C ASP A 78 -5.19 -1.43 7.42
N GLN A 79 -4.74 -0.81 6.33
CA GLN A 79 -4.26 0.59 6.37
C GLN A 79 -5.38 1.55 6.75
N TRP A 80 -6.57 1.36 6.17
CA TRP A 80 -7.75 2.16 6.45
C TRP A 80 -8.21 1.99 7.90
N SER A 81 -8.29 0.76 8.39
CA SER A 81 -8.71 0.47 9.76
C SER A 81 -7.80 1.13 10.79
N ALA A 82 -6.48 1.05 10.60
CA ALA A 82 -5.57 1.70 11.54
C ALA A 82 -5.47 3.23 11.38
N MET A 83 -5.85 3.82 10.24
CA MET A 83 -6.10 5.28 10.16
C MET A 83 -7.32 5.69 10.98
N LEU A 84 -8.41 4.92 10.90
CA LEU A 84 -9.60 5.18 11.70
C LEU A 84 -9.30 5.08 13.19
N LEU A 85 -8.56 4.06 13.62
CA LEU A 85 -8.15 3.91 15.01
C LEU A 85 -7.32 5.11 15.52
N ASP A 86 -6.29 5.54 14.78
CA ASP A 86 -5.46 6.71 15.15
C ASP A 86 -6.30 8.00 15.19
N THR A 87 -7.26 8.14 14.27
CA THR A 87 -8.20 9.28 14.26
C THR A 87 -9.13 9.27 15.48
N PHE A 88 -9.67 8.11 15.84
CA PHE A 88 -10.51 7.97 17.03
C PHE A 88 -9.72 8.18 18.33
N GLU A 89 -8.47 7.74 18.38
CA GLU A 89 -7.58 8.01 19.52
C GLU A 89 -7.34 9.51 19.69
N GLN A 90 -7.06 10.23 18.59
CA GLN A 90 -6.92 11.68 18.61
C GLN A 90 -8.22 12.37 19.05
N ALA A 91 -9.37 11.95 18.53
CA ALA A 91 -10.67 12.50 18.90
C ALA A 91 -10.99 12.26 20.39
N ARG A 92 -10.71 11.05 20.89
CA ARG A 92 -10.88 10.71 22.30
C ARG A 92 -10.03 11.62 23.18
N HIS A 93 -8.77 11.86 22.80
CA HIS A 93 -7.89 12.75 23.55
C HIS A 93 -8.45 14.18 23.65
N PHE A 94 -8.97 14.71 22.54
CA PHE A 94 -9.65 16.01 22.53
C PHE A 94 -10.88 16.03 23.43
N CYS A 95 -11.72 14.99 23.37
CA CYS A 95 -12.91 14.88 24.23
C CYS A 95 -12.53 14.79 25.72
N ASP A 96 -11.53 13.99 26.07
CA ASP A 96 -11.05 13.84 27.45
C ASP A 96 -10.56 15.19 28.01
N GLN A 97 -9.84 15.99 27.19
CA GLN A 97 -9.41 17.33 27.59
C GLN A 97 -10.59 18.30 27.71
N ALA A 98 -11.51 18.32 26.74
CA ALA A 98 -12.67 19.21 26.74
C ALA A 98 -13.64 18.93 27.91
N LEU A 99 -13.82 17.66 28.27
CA LEU A 99 -14.71 17.22 29.34
C LEU A 99 -14.05 17.22 30.73
N SER A 100 -12.74 17.48 30.81
CA SER A 100 -12.01 17.47 32.09
C SER A 100 -12.44 18.56 33.07
N GLY A 101 -13.14 19.60 32.60
CA GLY A 101 -13.57 20.75 33.40
C GLY A 101 -12.42 21.62 33.92
N ARG A 102 -11.17 21.34 33.51
CA ARG A 102 -9.98 22.09 33.90
C ARG A 102 -9.66 23.16 32.85
N PRO A 103 -9.29 24.38 33.25
CA PRO A 103 -8.83 25.40 32.31
C PRO A 103 -7.54 24.93 31.63
N LEU A 104 -7.46 25.10 30.30
CA LEU A 104 -6.28 24.74 29.52
C LEU A 104 -5.09 25.59 29.96
N SER A 105 -3.99 24.93 30.35
CA SER A 105 -2.73 25.61 30.60
C SER A 105 -1.97 25.84 29.29
N THR A 106 -0.99 26.74 29.31
CA THR A 106 -0.05 26.93 28.19
C THR A 106 0.72 25.64 27.85
N GLY A 107 1.02 24.82 28.86
CA GLY A 107 1.61 23.50 28.69
C GLY A 107 0.70 22.54 27.92
N ASP A 108 -0.59 22.51 28.26
CA ASP A 108 -1.58 21.68 27.57
C ASP A 108 -1.73 22.06 26.10
N CYS A 109 -1.75 23.37 25.80
CA CYS A 109 -1.79 23.88 24.43
C CYS A 109 -0.55 23.45 23.63
N SER A 110 0.65 23.50 24.22
CA SER A 110 1.88 23.06 23.56
C SER A 110 1.89 21.55 23.30
N ALA A 111 1.46 20.73 24.28
CA ALA A 111 1.38 19.28 24.14
C ALA A 111 0.33 18.86 23.10
N MET A 112 -0.80 19.57 23.05
CA MET A 112 -1.85 19.37 22.05
C MET A 112 -1.34 19.68 20.64
N SER A 113 -0.56 20.77 20.48
CA SER A 113 0.08 21.12 19.21
C SER A 113 1.08 20.05 18.76
N GLU A 114 1.94 19.55 19.65
CA GLU A 114 2.91 18.50 19.32
C GLU A 114 2.22 17.20 18.89
N ARG A 115 1.15 16.79 19.61
CA ARG A 115 0.34 15.63 19.24
C ARG A 115 -0.33 15.79 17.89
N TRP A 116 -0.87 16.97 17.60
CA TRP A 116 -1.48 17.26 16.31
C TRP A 116 -0.49 17.14 15.15
N VAL A 117 0.72 17.70 15.32
CA VAL A 117 1.80 17.56 14.32
C VAL A 117 2.19 16.09 14.14
N ALA A 118 2.33 15.34 15.23
CA ALA A 118 2.66 13.92 15.16
C ALA A 118 1.57 13.09 14.47
N HIS A 119 0.29 13.32 14.80
CA HIS A 119 -0.85 12.66 14.16
C HIS A 119 -0.92 12.99 12.66
N GLY A 120 -0.86 14.28 12.29
CA GLY A 120 -0.87 14.70 10.89
C GLY A 120 0.29 14.10 10.09
N THR A 121 1.47 14.03 10.69
CA THR A 121 2.64 13.36 10.08
C THR A 121 2.37 11.88 9.85
N ARG A 122 1.89 11.14 10.85
CA ARG A 122 1.57 9.70 10.71
C ARG A 122 0.53 9.44 9.64
N MET A 123 -0.52 10.27 9.57
CA MET A 123 -1.56 10.17 8.56
C MET A 123 -1.00 10.39 7.16
N MET A 124 -0.14 11.40 6.98
CA MET A 124 0.48 11.71 5.69
C MET A 124 1.45 10.61 5.25
N THR A 125 2.36 10.18 6.13
CA THR A 125 3.35 9.14 5.80
C THR A 125 2.69 7.79 5.52
N ARG A 126 1.65 7.42 6.27
CA ARG A 126 0.86 6.22 6.00
C ARG A 126 0.21 6.27 4.63
N THR A 127 -0.44 7.39 4.28
CA THR A 127 -1.05 7.58 2.95
C THR A 127 -0.03 7.42 1.83
N MET A 128 1.17 7.99 1.99
CA MET A 128 2.27 7.85 1.03
C MET A 128 2.73 6.39 0.89
N GLN A 129 2.76 5.62 1.98
CA GLN A 129 3.19 4.22 1.98
C GLN A 129 2.12 3.26 1.44
N THR A 130 0.83 3.61 1.57
CA THR A 130 -0.30 2.76 1.17
C THR A 130 -0.17 2.28 -0.29
N GLY A 131 0.22 3.15 -1.21
CA GLY A 131 0.38 2.78 -2.63
C GLY A 131 1.42 1.69 -2.84
N GLY A 132 2.58 1.79 -2.20
CA GLY A 132 3.65 0.79 -2.29
C GLY A 132 3.27 -0.54 -1.64
N LEU A 133 2.66 -0.49 -0.46
CA LEU A 133 2.18 -1.68 0.25
C LEU A 133 1.10 -2.41 -0.55
N ALA A 134 0.12 -1.66 -1.07
CA ALA A 134 -0.97 -2.21 -1.87
C ALA A 134 -0.48 -2.86 -3.17
N LEU A 135 0.55 -2.30 -3.81
CA LEU A 135 1.08 -2.82 -5.09
C LEU A 135 2.11 -3.94 -4.92
N ALA A 136 2.70 -4.11 -3.73
CA ALA A 136 3.74 -5.11 -3.50
C ALA A 136 3.33 -6.54 -3.89
N PRO A 137 2.11 -7.03 -3.56
CA PRO A 137 1.67 -8.37 -4.00
C PRO A 137 1.58 -8.50 -5.53
N VAL A 138 1.18 -7.43 -6.22
CA VAL A 138 1.04 -7.43 -7.69
C VAL A 138 2.42 -7.42 -8.36
N HIS A 139 3.36 -6.60 -7.87
CA HIS A 139 4.75 -6.60 -8.33
C HIS A 139 5.41 -7.96 -8.13
N GLN A 140 5.27 -8.55 -6.95
CA GLN A 140 5.81 -9.88 -6.65
C GLN A 140 5.23 -10.94 -7.59
N GLN A 141 3.92 -10.94 -7.81
CA GLN A 141 3.27 -11.90 -8.71
C GLN A 141 3.72 -11.69 -10.17
N ALA A 142 3.78 -10.45 -10.64
CA ALA A 142 4.20 -10.14 -12.01
C ALA A 142 5.65 -10.59 -12.27
N THR A 143 6.56 -10.30 -11.35
CA THR A 143 7.97 -10.69 -11.47
C THR A 143 8.18 -12.20 -11.34
N ALA A 144 7.44 -12.87 -10.45
CA ALA A 144 7.46 -14.34 -10.35
C ALA A 144 6.92 -15.00 -11.62
N ASN A 145 5.81 -14.51 -12.16
CA ASN A 145 5.23 -15.00 -13.41
C ASN A 145 6.18 -14.78 -14.59
N ALA A 146 6.87 -13.64 -14.66
CA ALA A 146 7.84 -13.38 -15.72
C ALA A 146 8.98 -14.41 -15.70
N ARG A 147 9.49 -14.79 -14.53
CA ARG A 147 10.53 -15.83 -14.38
C ARG A 147 10.03 -17.25 -14.69
N ARG A 148 8.76 -17.53 -14.42
CA ARG A 148 8.15 -18.85 -14.68
C ARG A 148 7.86 -19.08 -16.17
N LEU A 149 7.56 -18.00 -16.89
CA LEU A 149 7.11 -18.02 -18.28
C LEU A 149 8.19 -17.65 -19.31
N SER A 150 9.36 -17.19 -18.85
CA SER A 150 10.58 -17.03 -19.65
C SER A 150 11.24 -18.36 -19.92
#